data_AF-A0A848G6P9-F1
#
_entry.id   AF-A0A848G6P9-F1
#
_cell.length_a   1.000
_cell.length_b   1.000
_cell.length_c   1.000
_cell.angle_alpha   90.00
_cell.angle_beta   90.00
_cell.angle_gamma   90.00
#
_symmetry.space_group_name_H-M   'P 1'
#
loop_
_entity.id
_entity.type
_entity.pdbx_description
1 polymer ?
#
loop_
_entity_poly.entity_id
_entity_poly.type
_entity_poly.pdbx_seq_one_letter_code
_entity_poly.pdbx_strand_id
1 'polypeptide(L)'
;MIDLGNISALVVEANPTMRTQLRTMLNMSGISKVQFAVTAGVAVRKLRDGRYDLILCEYHLGDGQDGQHLLEDLRLHNIIPLATLFLMVTGERQYERVVSAAELAPNDYILKPFAADTLHDRIERALEKREAFMPAYQLIELGNAPDAIQACVAGEEKHPQWAIDFMRLRAELLVISGHAEDAQRLYDHILSKRSIPWARLGLAKALFMQKRYAEAEDILQSLVAENDMFLDAYDWLSRTREAAGELESARSVLATATQLSPHRVGRLRRLGELAIETGDHDTAEKVLTEVVRKGKYSDFRDPEDHVRLIQAQLGKGDTGQAEATIRDLERSMLGLDKTRSCASLSSALVHLKKGDPAKAGEAIRSLADDLTGGPGLSIGLKRELARACFASNLVEHGTEVVLDIMRNAPDPRTLESTKAILREAGKPELCEQLATRMDGEVKDLVAEGARKAQSGDYDGAVQFMLSAARKMPGNAHVLFNATLALLKHIENCGWNERFAEQARNMMERARQHDPGNPRLPALTAYYYNLLKKYGIQP
;
A
#
# COMPACT_ATOMS: atom_id res chain seq x y z
N MET A 1 -9.09 34.74 7.26
CA MET A 1 -7.62 34.74 7.19
C MET A 1 -7.15 33.69 8.18
N ILE A 2 -6.37 32.71 7.72
CA ILE A 2 -5.90 31.59 8.54
C ILE A 2 -4.86 32.13 9.53
N ASP A 3 -4.97 31.78 10.81
CA ASP A 3 -3.95 32.15 11.80
C ASP A 3 -2.69 31.27 11.61
N LEU A 4 -1.74 31.79 10.86
CA LEU A 4 -0.47 31.12 10.55
C LEU A 4 0.41 30.93 11.79
N GLY A 5 0.14 31.62 12.90
CA GLY A 5 0.88 31.46 14.16
C GLY A 5 0.72 30.08 14.79
N ASN A 6 -0.38 29.38 14.48
CA ASN A 6 -0.64 28.04 15.00
C ASN A 6 -0.07 26.92 14.13
N ILE A 7 0.30 27.21 12.88
CA ILE A 7 0.83 26.26 11.91
C ILE A 7 2.22 25.78 12.34
N SER A 8 2.38 24.46 12.37
CA SER A 8 3.65 23.78 12.65
C SER A 8 4.32 23.34 11.35
N ALA A 9 5.60 23.69 11.17
CA ALA A 9 6.35 23.40 9.96
C ALA A 9 7.60 22.54 10.22
N LEU A 10 7.82 21.55 9.37
CA LEU A 10 9.06 20.78 9.29
C LEU A 10 9.79 21.14 7.99
N VAL A 11 11.02 21.65 8.11
CA VAL A 11 11.90 21.95 6.99
C VAL A 11 12.95 20.86 6.86
N VAL A 12 12.88 20.09 5.77
CA VAL A 12 13.82 19.03 5.42
C VAL A 12 14.80 19.56 4.38
N GLU A 13 15.98 19.99 4.82
CA GLU A 13 16.96 20.71 4.00
C GLU A 13 18.37 20.49 4.56
N ALA A 14 19.28 19.97 3.71
CA ALA A 14 20.65 19.66 4.11
C ALA A 14 21.51 20.92 4.26
N ASN A 15 21.26 21.97 3.48
CA ASN A 15 22.06 23.19 3.49
C ASN A 15 21.71 24.12 4.68
N PRO A 16 22.66 24.44 5.59
CA PRO A 16 22.40 25.26 6.77
C PRO A 16 22.00 26.71 6.46
N THR A 17 22.56 27.28 5.39
CA THR A 17 22.23 28.64 4.94
C THR A 17 20.78 28.69 4.45
N MET A 18 20.37 27.73 3.64
CA MET A 18 19.00 27.63 3.14
C MET A 18 18.00 27.38 4.28
N ARG A 19 18.32 26.54 5.26
CA ARG A 19 17.47 26.39 6.48
C ARG A 19 17.25 27.72 7.20
N THR A 20 18.30 28.52 7.32
CA THR A 20 18.21 29.85 7.96
C THR A 20 17.34 30.80 7.14
N GLN A 21 17.50 30.81 5.82
CA GLN A 21 16.67 31.62 4.91
C GLN A 21 15.19 31.21 4.97
N LEU A 22 14.89 29.91 4.86
CA LEU A 22 13.53 29.38 4.97
C LEU A 22 12.89 29.71 6.31
N ARG A 23 13.64 29.60 7.42
CA ARG A 23 13.15 30.02 8.74
C ARG A 23 12.74 31.49 8.77
N THR A 24 13.58 32.37 8.22
CA THR A 24 13.28 33.81 8.18
C THR A 24 12.04 34.07 7.33
N MET A 25 11.90 33.43 6.17
CA MET A 25 10.71 33.56 5.31
C MET A 25 9.44 33.05 5.98
N LEU A 26 9.50 31.90 6.65
CA LEU A 26 8.37 31.35 7.41
C LEU A 26 7.98 32.25 8.58
N ASN A 27 8.95 32.78 9.33
CA ASN A 27 8.69 33.73 10.41
C ASN A 27 8.05 35.03 9.90
N MET A 28 8.50 35.57 8.76
CA MET A 28 7.86 36.74 8.13
C MET A 28 6.43 36.44 7.69
N SER A 29 6.13 35.18 7.34
CA SER A 29 4.79 34.68 7.05
C SER A 29 3.95 34.41 8.31
N GLY A 30 4.48 34.62 9.52
CA GLY A 30 3.80 34.33 10.78
C GLY A 30 3.94 32.89 11.30
N ILE A 31 4.62 32.00 10.55
CA ILE A 31 4.85 30.60 10.95
C ILE A 31 6.11 30.54 11.83
N SER A 32 5.92 30.51 13.15
CA SER A 32 7.02 30.53 14.13
C SER A 32 7.43 29.13 14.63
N LYS A 33 6.54 28.14 14.55
CA LYS A 33 6.77 26.76 15.03
C LYS A 33 7.51 25.94 13.96
N VAL A 34 8.78 26.27 13.72
CA VAL A 34 9.59 25.63 12.68
C VAL A 34 10.62 24.67 13.28
N GLN A 35 10.58 23.40 12.85
CA GLN A 35 11.61 22.40 13.13
C GLN A 35 12.41 22.06 11.86
N PHE A 36 13.61 21.51 12.05
CA PHE A 36 14.52 21.15 10.95
C PHE A 36 14.89 19.68 10.97
N ALA A 37 15.01 19.11 9.78
CA ALA A 37 15.64 17.82 9.53
C ALA A 37 16.72 17.98 8.45
N VAL A 38 17.91 17.43 8.69
CA VAL A 38 19.05 17.54 7.77
C VAL A 38 19.14 16.38 6.78
N THR A 39 18.41 15.29 7.05
CA THR A 39 18.31 14.09 6.22
C THR A 39 16.89 13.52 6.28
N ALA A 40 16.55 12.65 5.33
CA ALA A 40 15.27 11.93 5.31
C ALA A 40 14.99 11.17 6.61
N GLY A 41 15.96 10.40 7.12
CA GLY A 41 15.78 9.62 8.36
C GLY A 41 15.51 10.49 9.60
N VAL A 42 16.09 11.69 9.70
CA VAL A 42 15.76 12.64 10.78
C VAL A 42 14.33 13.15 10.63
N ALA A 43 13.87 13.39 9.39
CA ALA A 43 12.50 13.83 9.13
C ALA A 43 11.50 12.73 9.53
N VAL A 44 11.74 11.47 9.14
CA VAL A 44 10.90 10.31 9.50
C VAL A 44 10.75 10.18 11.01
N ARG A 45 11.86 10.26 11.77
CA ARG A 45 11.80 10.20 13.25
C ARG A 45 10.91 11.31 13.82
N LYS A 46 11.12 12.55 13.37
CA LYS A 46 10.31 13.70 13.83
C LYS A 46 8.82 13.56 13.49
N LEU A 47 8.50 13.01 12.32
CA LEU A 47 7.12 12.80 11.87
C LEU A 47 6.43 11.63 12.59
N ARG A 48 7.20 10.67 13.12
CA ARG A 48 6.67 9.63 14.02
C ARG A 48 6.42 10.17 15.43
N ASP A 49 7.27 11.08 15.91
CA ASP A 49 7.15 11.66 17.25
C ASP A 49 6.08 12.76 17.35
N GLY A 50 5.69 13.37 16.22
CA GLY A 50 4.71 14.44 16.20
C GLY A 50 4.15 14.76 14.82
N ARG A 51 2.99 15.40 14.80
CA ARG A 51 2.33 15.87 13.57
C ARG A 51 2.83 17.26 13.17
N TYR A 52 2.87 17.50 11.87
CA TYR A 52 3.15 18.82 11.28
C TYR A 52 2.06 19.17 10.27
N ASP A 53 1.74 20.45 10.20
CA ASP A 53 0.81 21.00 9.22
C ASP A 53 1.45 21.15 7.84
N LEU A 54 2.73 21.52 7.82
CA LEU A 54 3.48 21.86 6.62
C LEU A 54 4.85 21.19 6.63
N ILE A 55 5.22 20.55 5.52
CA ILE A 55 6.54 20.03 5.25
C ILE A 55 7.11 20.75 4.04
N LEU A 56 8.23 21.43 4.22
CA LEU A 56 9.05 21.96 3.12
C LEU A 56 10.23 21.03 2.91
N CYS A 57 10.30 20.35 1.76
CA CYS A 57 11.30 19.33 1.52
C CYS A 57 12.14 19.66 0.28
N GLU A 58 13.46 19.72 0.46
CA GLU A 58 14.41 19.74 -0.66
C GLU A 58 14.48 18.34 -1.31
N TYR A 59 14.62 18.33 -2.64
CA TYR A 59 14.84 17.11 -3.41
C TYR A 59 16.19 16.49 -3.03
N HIS A 60 17.28 17.24 -3.06
CA HIS A 60 18.62 16.71 -2.74
C HIS A 60 18.94 16.83 -1.24
N LEU A 61 18.81 15.73 -0.50
CA LEU A 61 19.10 15.67 0.94
C LEU A 61 20.51 15.19 1.29
N GLY A 62 21.46 15.35 0.36
CA GLY A 62 22.84 14.88 0.51
C GLY A 62 22.98 13.38 0.24
N ASP A 63 23.82 12.72 1.03
CA ASP A 63 24.03 11.28 0.90
C ASP A 63 22.85 10.49 1.50
N GLY A 64 22.22 9.66 0.66
CA GLY A 64 21.16 8.74 1.07
C GLY A 64 19.85 8.95 0.30
N GLN A 65 18.73 8.89 1.02
CA GLN A 65 17.39 9.01 0.48
C GLN A 65 17.06 10.45 0.09
N ASP A 66 16.56 10.65 -1.13
CA ASP A 66 16.17 11.97 -1.65
C ASP A 66 14.74 12.36 -1.21
N GLY A 67 14.36 13.62 -1.44
CA GLY A 67 13.05 14.16 -1.05
C GLY A 67 11.86 13.52 -1.76
N GLN A 68 12.07 12.99 -2.98
CA GLN A 68 11.03 12.25 -3.70
C GLN A 68 10.81 10.89 -3.03
N HIS A 69 11.87 10.15 -2.73
CA HIS A 69 11.75 8.88 -1.99
C HIS A 69 11.15 9.11 -0.60
N LEU A 70 11.51 10.20 0.09
CA LEU A 70 10.94 10.52 1.39
C LEU A 70 9.41 10.70 1.29
N LEU A 71 8.92 11.47 0.30
CA LEU A 71 7.48 11.63 0.11
C LEU A 71 6.77 10.31 -0.22
N GLU A 72 7.40 9.45 -1.02
CA GLU A 72 6.88 8.11 -1.34
C GLU A 72 6.71 7.29 -0.06
N ASP A 73 7.75 7.20 0.76
CA ASP A 73 7.74 6.42 2.00
C ASP A 73 6.75 6.98 3.04
N LEU A 74 6.71 8.30 3.21
CA LEU A 74 5.79 8.93 4.17
C LEU A 74 4.32 8.62 3.86
N ARG A 75 3.95 8.56 2.59
CA ARG A 75 2.58 8.22 2.16
C ARG A 75 2.32 6.72 2.18
N LEU A 76 3.24 5.90 1.65
CA LEU A 76 3.09 4.44 1.64
C LEU A 76 2.92 3.85 3.04
N HIS A 77 3.61 4.44 4.02
CA HIS A 77 3.57 4.00 5.42
C HIS A 77 2.59 4.79 6.29
N ASN A 78 1.71 5.62 5.69
CA ASN A 78 0.71 6.43 6.38
C ASN A 78 1.28 7.26 7.54
N ILE A 79 2.52 7.75 7.41
CA ILE A 79 3.20 8.53 8.45
C ILE A 79 2.66 9.96 8.48
N ILE A 80 2.28 10.49 7.31
CA ILE A 80 1.65 11.79 7.20
C ILE A 80 0.17 11.63 6.80
N PRO A 81 -0.75 12.33 7.47
CA PRO A 81 -2.15 12.36 7.07
C PRO A 81 -2.36 13.18 5.78
N LEU A 82 -3.53 13.02 5.15
CA LEU A 82 -3.92 13.81 3.97
C LEU A 82 -3.94 15.32 4.24
N ALA A 83 -4.18 15.71 5.50
CA ALA A 83 -4.18 17.11 5.92
C ALA A 83 -2.77 17.74 5.99
N THR A 84 -1.70 16.95 6.08
CA THR A 84 -0.33 17.49 6.10
C THR A 84 0.09 17.91 4.69
N LEU A 85 0.38 19.20 4.54
CA LEU A 85 0.86 19.76 3.28
C LEU A 85 2.33 19.40 3.06
N PHE A 86 2.65 18.87 1.89
CA PHE A 86 4.01 18.58 1.49
C PHE A 86 4.37 19.40 0.25
N LEU A 87 5.24 20.39 0.42
CA LEU A 87 5.72 21.25 -0.66
C LEU A 87 7.18 20.90 -0.94
N MET A 88 7.47 20.59 -2.20
CA MET A 88 8.84 20.38 -2.64
C MET A 88 9.49 21.73 -2.96
N VAL A 89 10.63 22.03 -2.35
CA VAL A 89 11.29 23.33 -2.46
C VAL A 89 12.74 23.08 -2.89
N THR A 90 13.02 23.18 -4.18
CA THR A 90 14.23 22.60 -4.78
C THR A 90 14.83 23.43 -5.92
N GLY A 91 16.13 23.25 -6.17
CA GLY A 91 16.80 23.73 -7.37
C GLY A 91 16.78 22.74 -8.56
N GLU A 92 16.19 21.55 -8.37
CA GLU A 92 16.16 20.49 -9.38
C GLU A 92 15.32 20.89 -10.60
N ARG A 93 15.91 20.78 -11.79
CA ARG A 93 15.28 21.12 -13.08
C ARG A 93 15.40 19.99 -14.09
N GLN A 94 16.13 18.92 -13.77
CA GLN A 94 16.23 17.76 -14.64
C GLN A 94 14.83 17.16 -14.81
N TYR A 95 14.42 17.09 -16.06
CA TYR A 95 13.08 16.75 -16.46
C TYR A 95 12.56 15.45 -15.81
N GLU A 96 13.34 14.37 -15.91
CA GLU A 96 13.02 13.03 -15.37
C GLU A 96 12.73 13.07 -13.85
N ARG A 97 13.43 13.92 -13.11
CA ARG A 97 13.27 14.05 -11.65
C ARG A 97 12.06 14.90 -11.28
N VAL A 98 11.80 15.97 -12.05
CA VAL A 98 10.59 16.80 -11.87
C VAL A 98 9.34 15.96 -12.12
N VAL A 99 9.34 15.14 -13.18
CA VAL A 99 8.24 14.22 -13.49
C VAL A 99 8.05 13.20 -12.37
N SER A 100 9.13 12.54 -11.94
CA SER A 100 9.07 11.55 -10.84
C SER A 100 8.54 12.15 -9.53
N ALA A 101 8.91 13.39 -9.22
CA ALA A 101 8.36 14.10 -8.07
C ALA A 101 6.88 14.47 -8.27
N ALA A 102 6.49 14.91 -9.47
CA ALA A 102 5.11 15.27 -9.79
C ALA A 102 4.14 14.07 -9.76
N GLU A 103 4.61 12.85 -10.08
CA GLU A 103 3.84 11.60 -9.93
C GLU A 103 3.38 11.36 -8.50
N LEU A 104 4.18 11.79 -7.51
CA LEU A 104 3.79 11.74 -6.12
C LEU A 104 2.81 12.83 -5.72
N ALA A 105 2.37 13.69 -6.65
CA ALA A 105 1.43 14.78 -6.40
C ALA A 105 1.71 15.53 -5.06
N PRO A 106 2.92 16.13 -4.89
CA PRO A 106 3.13 17.08 -3.81
C PRO A 106 2.13 18.22 -3.92
N ASN A 107 1.82 18.88 -2.81
CA ASN A 107 0.86 19.97 -2.80
C ASN A 107 1.34 21.19 -3.61
N ASP A 108 2.67 21.40 -3.68
CA ASP A 108 3.29 22.33 -4.63
C ASP A 108 4.76 21.93 -4.91
N TYR A 109 5.32 22.44 -6.01
CA TYR A 109 6.73 22.27 -6.40
C TYR A 109 7.33 23.64 -6.73
N ILE A 110 8.19 24.14 -5.84
CA ILE A 110 8.73 25.50 -5.86
C ILE A 110 10.21 25.46 -6.26
N LEU A 111 10.53 26.11 -7.39
CA LEU A 111 11.89 26.23 -7.90
C LEU A 111 12.68 27.35 -7.20
N LYS A 112 13.91 27.03 -6.76
CA LYS A 112 14.89 27.98 -6.24
C LYS A 112 15.60 28.74 -7.39
N PRO A 113 15.93 30.03 -7.21
CA PRO A 113 15.57 30.92 -6.09
C PRO A 113 14.13 31.47 -6.23
N PHE A 114 13.51 31.85 -5.10
CA PHE A 114 12.17 32.44 -5.03
C PHE A 114 12.12 33.56 -3.97
N ALA A 115 11.14 34.45 -4.07
CA ALA A 115 10.91 35.52 -3.08
C ALA A 115 10.10 35.02 -1.88
N ALA A 116 10.23 35.70 -0.74
CA ALA A 116 9.48 35.37 0.48
C ALA A 116 7.96 35.41 0.25
N ASP A 117 7.48 36.45 -0.45
CA ASP A 117 6.05 36.62 -0.78
C ASP A 117 5.55 35.47 -1.66
N THR A 118 6.37 34.99 -2.60
CA THR A 118 6.00 33.83 -3.42
C THR A 118 5.81 32.57 -2.57
N LEU A 119 6.68 32.32 -1.59
CA LEU A 119 6.51 31.19 -0.67
C LEU A 119 5.27 31.37 0.21
N HIS A 120 5.03 32.59 0.69
CA HIS A 120 3.86 32.95 1.47
C HIS A 120 2.55 32.63 0.73
N ASP A 121 2.38 33.18 -0.48
CA ASP A 121 1.16 32.99 -1.30
C ASP A 121 0.89 31.52 -1.63
N ARG A 122 1.95 30.73 -1.80
CA ARG A 122 1.88 29.29 -2.08
C ARG A 122 1.38 28.52 -0.87
N ILE A 123 1.92 28.83 0.32
CA ILE A 123 1.52 28.22 1.58
C ILE A 123 0.08 28.63 1.94
N GLU A 124 -0.26 29.91 1.84
CA GLU A 124 -1.59 30.42 2.17
C GLU A 124 -2.66 29.73 1.30
N ARG A 125 -2.49 29.70 -0.02
CA ARG A 125 -3.41 29.03 -0.94
C ARG A 125 -3.57 27.54 -0.64
N ALA A 126 -2.48 26.86 -0.29
CA ALA A 126 -2.50 25.44 0.04
C ALA A 126 -3.25 25.19 1.36
N LEU A 127 -3.07 26.06 2.37
CA LEU A 127 -3.79 26.01 3.63
C LEU A 127 -5.27 26.33 3.46
N GLU A 128 -5.63 27.33 2.67
CA GLU A 128 -7.02 27.66 2.34
C GLU A 128 -7.76 26.46 1.74
N LYS A 129 -7.12 25.79 0.76
CA LYS A 129 -7.68 24.57 0.19
C LYS A 129 -7.77 23.47 1.25
N ARG A 130 -6.73 23.25 2.06
CA ARG A 130 -6.76 22.25 3.15
C ARG A 130 -7.96 22.47 4.07
N GLU A 131 -8.18 23.69 4.56
CA GLU A 131 -9.26 23.99 5.50
C GLU A 131 -10.65 23.64 4.97
N ALA A 132 -10.91 23.86 3.68
CA ALA A 132 -12.17 23.43 3.09
C ALA A 132 -12.35 21.91 3.06
N PHE A 133 -11.26 21.16 2.92
CA PHE A 133 -11.28 19.69 2.86
C PHE A 133 -11.17 19.04 4.24
N MET A 134 -10.85 19.79 5.31
CA MET A 134 -10.70 19.26 6.66
C MET A 134 -11.89 18.41 7.15
N PRO A 135 -13.16 18.79 6.92
CA PRO A 135 -14.29 17.93 7.31
C PRO A 135 -14.24 16.54 6.65
N ALA A 136 -13.85 16.47 5.37
CA ALA A 136 -13.69 15.20 4.67
C ALA A 136 -12.44 14.45 5.14
N TYR A 137 -11.31 15.12 5.31
CA TYR A 137 -10.05 14.51 5.75
C TYR A 137 -10.15 13.90 7.15
N GLN A 138 -10.82 14.57 8.08
CA GLN A 138 -11.06 14.02 9.42
C GLN A 138 -11.87 12.72 9.35
N LEU A 139 -12.93 12.70 8.55
CA LEU A 139 -13.76 11.50 8.36
C LEU A 139 -12.97 10.37 7.68
N ILE A 140 -12.07 10.68 6.75
CA ILE A 140 -11.17 9.69 6.13
C ILE A 140 -10.17 9.13 7.13
N GLU A 141 -9.54 9.98 7.95
CA GLU A 141 -8.64 9.54 9.03
C GLU A 141 -9.37 8.64 10.03
N LEU A 142 -10.68 8.86 10.22
CA LEU A 142 -11.55 8.05 11.05
C LEU A 142 -12.09 6.80 10.35
N GLY A 143 -11.75 6.53 9.09
CA GLY A 143 -12.27 5.39 8.34
C GLY A 143 -13.72 5.52 7.85
N ASN A 144 -14.34 6.69 8.06
CA ASN A 144 -15.73 6.96 7.73
C ASN A 144 -15.92 7.41 6.29
N ALA A 145 -15.74 6.46 5.37
CA ALA A 145 -15.90 6.74 3.95
C ALA A 145 -17.32 7.25 3.56
N PRO A 146 -18.44 6.70 4.10
CA PRO A 146 -19.78 7.19 3.74
C PRO A 146 -20.00 8.67 4.09
N ASP A 147 -19.66 9.09 5.31
CA ASP A 147 -19.83 10.49 5.69
C ASP A 147 -18.77 11.38 5.02
N ALA A 148 -17.56 10.88 4.76
CA ALA A 148 -16.56 11.61 3.98
C ALA A 148 -17.06 11.90 2.55
N ILE A 149 -17.76 10.95 1.93
CA ILE A 149 -18.42 11.14 0.62
C ILE A 149 -19.49 12.24 0.72
N GLN A 150 -20.30 12.25 1.78
CA GLN A 150 -21.30 13.31 2.00
C GLN A 150 -20.66 14.67 2.29
N ALA A 151 -19.56 14.69 3.05
CA ALA A 151 -18.78 15.91 3.30
C ALA A 151 -18.21 16.47 1.99
N CYS A 152 -17.79 15.61 1.05
CA CYS A 152 -17.37 16.06 -0.27
C CYS A 152 -18.54 16.69 -1.06
N VAL A 153 -19.73 16.07 -1.04
CA VAL A 153 -20.93 16.63 -1.68
C VAL A 153 -21.24 18.02 -1.12
N ALA A 154 -21.24 18.18 0.21
CA ALA A 154 -21.46 19.48 0.85
C ALA A 154 -20.34 20.48 0.53
N GLY A 155 -19.10 20.01 0.38
CA GLY A 155 -17.94 20.81 -0.02
C GLY A 155 -18.04 21.35 -1.44
N GLU A 156 -18.59 20.57 -2.37
CA GLU A 156 -18.85 20.99 -3.76
C GLU A 156 -19.75 22.24 -3.82
N GLU A 157 -20.77 22.30 -2.96
CA GLU A 157 -21.70 23.42 -2.88
C GLU A 157 -21.12 24.63 -2.12
N LYS A 158 -20.47 24.38 -0.97
CA LYS A 158 -19.92 25.43 -0.09
C LYS A 158 -18.69 26.11 -0.67
N HIS A 159 -17.90 25.40 -1.47
CA HIS A 159 -16.65 25.90 -2.03
C HIS A 159 -16.60 25.66 -3.56
N PRO A 160 -17.37 26.43 -4.36
CA PRO A 160 -17.47 26.21 -5.80
C PRO A 160 -16.13 26.29 -6.55
N GLN A 161 -15.16 27.07 -6.03
CA GLN A 161 -13.81 27.16 -6.58
C GLN A 161 -13.02 25.84 -6.51
N TRP A 162 -13.40 24.92 -5.61
CA TRP A 162 -12.79 23.60 -5.43
C TRP A 162 -13.76 22.45 -5.73
N ALA A 163 -14.90 22.73 -6.39
CA ALA A 163 -15.91 21.70 -6.66
C ALA A 163 -15.35 20.49 -7.42
N ILE A 164 -14.48 20.71 -8.41
CA ILE A 164 -13.84 19.62 -9.17
C ILE A 164 -12.88 18.81 -8.29
N ASP A 165 -12.18 19.44 -7.35
CA ASP A 165 -11.30 18.75 -6.40
C ASP A 165 -12.10 17.90 -5.41
N PHE A 166 -13.26 18.39 -4.94
CA PHE A 166 -14.17 17.59 -4.11
C PHE A 166 -14.77 16.42 -4.88
N MET A 167 -15.18 16.63 -6.13
CA MET A 167 -15.65 15.54 -6.99
C MET A 167 -14.58 14.47 -7.19
N ARG A 168 -13.31 14.89 -7.36
CA ARG A 168 -12.16 13.98 -7.43
C ARG A 168 -12.03 13.14 -6.16
N LEU A 169 -11.97 13.78 -4.99
CA LEU A 169 -11.85 13.08 -3.71
C LEU A 169 -13.04 12.12 -3.50
N ARG A 170 -14.26 12.57 -3.78
CA ARG A 170 -15.47 11.74 -3.71
C ARG A 170 -15.37 10.50 -4.61
N ALA A 171 -14.93 10.67 -5.85
CA ALA A 171 -14.79 9.58 -6.80
C ALA A 171 -13.71 8.57 -6.36
N GLU A 172 -12.57 9.06 -5.86
CA GLU A 172 -11.50 8.22 -5.29
C GLU A 172 -12.00 7.42 -4.07
N LEU A 173 -12.77 8.05 -3.18
CA LEU A 173 -13.39 7.38 -2.03
C LEU A 173 -14.40 6.31 -2.44
N LEU A 174 -15.22 6.56 -3.47
CA LEU A 174 -16.17 5.58 -4.00
C LEU A 174 -15.44 4.34 -4.53
N VAL A 175 -14.35 4.52 -5.30
CA VAL A 175 -13.53 3.41 -5.80
C VAL A 175 -12.93 2.61 -4.64
N ILE A 176 -12.28 3.28 -3.68
CA ILE A 176 -11.64 2.61 -2.53
C ILE A 176 -12.67 1.90 -1.64
N SER A 177 -13.89 2.43 -1.57
CA SER A 177 -14.98 1.86 -0.78
C SER A 177 -15.74 0.74 -1.50
N GLY A 178 -15.31 0.31 -2.69
CA GLY A 178 -15.96 -0.75 -3.47
C GLY A 178 -17.20 -0.31 -4.25
N HIS A 179 -17.56 0.97 -4.23
CA HIS A 179 -18.72 1.54 -4.93
C HIS A 179 -18.34 1.93 -6.36
N ALA A 180 -17.82 0.96 -7.13
CA ALA A 180 -17.24 1.21 -8.45
C ALA A 180 -18.26 1.70 -9.49
N GLU A 181 -19.54 1.30 -9.38
CA GLU A 181 -20.62 1.78 -10.25
C GLU A 181 -20.95 3.26 -9.99
N ASP A 182 -21.01 3.66 -8.72
CA ASP A 182 -21.23 5.06 -8.33
C ASP A 182 -20.07 5.94 -8.77
N ALA A 183 -18.83 5.44 -8.61
CA ALA A 183 -17.64 6.10 -9.09
C ALA A 183 -17.69 6.29 -10.62
N GLN A 184 -18.05 5.25 -11.38
CA GLN A 184 -18.22 5.34 -12.83
C GLN A 184 -19.22 6.44 -13.20
N ARG A 185 -20.42 6.44 -12.61
CA ARG A 185 -21.45 7.45 -12.91
C ARG A 185 -20.95 8.88 -12.66
N LEU A 186 -20.18 9.07 -11.58
CA LEU A 186 -19.57 10.36 -11.28
C LEU A 186 -18.49 10.75 -12.30
N TYR A 187 -17.61 9.82 -12.69
CA TYR A 187 -16.61 10.10 -13.73
C TYR A 187 -17.27 10.42 -15.08
N ASP A 188 -18.30 9.67 -15.48
CA ASP A 188 -19.08 9.94 -16.69
C ASP A 188 -19.70 11.35 -16.64
N HIS A 189 -20.25 11.74 -15.48
CA HIS A 189 -20.76 13.10 -15.29
C HIS A 189 -19.67 14.17 -15.46
N ILE A 190 -18.49 13.99 -14.86
CA ILE A 190 -17.37 14.92 -14.99
C ILE A 190 -16.92 15.02 -16.45
N LEU A 191 -16.76 13.87 -17.11
CA LEU A 191 -16.26 13.76 -18.47
C LEU A 191 -17.26 14.29 -19.50
N SER A 192 -18.57 14.24 -19.22
CA SER A 192 -19.61 14.85 -20.07
C SER A 192 -19.46 16.38 -20.19
N LYS A 193 -18.89 17.03 -19.18
CA LYS A 193 -18.66 18.48 -19.16
C LYS A 193 -17.30 18.84 -19.73
N ARG A 194 -16.27 18.08 -19.37
CA ARG A 194 -14.90 18.31 -19.81
C ARG A 194 -14.12 17.00 -19.80
N SER A 195 -13.44 16.69 -20.91
CA SER A 195 -12.44 15.61 -20.92
C SER A 195 -11.24 16.04 -20.07
N ILE A 196 -11.04 15.38 -18.92
CA ILE A 196 -9.94 15.64 -17.99
C ILE A 196 -9.15 14.35 -17.77
N PRO A 197 -7.80 14.32 -17.95
CA PRO A 197 -7.02 13.09 -17.89
C PRO A 197 -7.17 12.28 -16.60
N TRP A 198 -7.14 12.94 -15.43
CA TRP A 198 -7.29 12.23 -14.16
C TRP A 198 -8.68 11.59 -14.00
N ALA A 199 -9.73 12.18 -14.59
CA ALA A 199 -11.09 11.63 -14.53
C ALA A 199 -11.24 10.43 -15.46
N ARG A 200 -10.58 10.43 -16.63
CA ARG A 200 -10.47 9.24 -17.50
C ARG A 200 -9.71 8.12 -16.82
N LEU A 201 -8.59 8.42 -16.17
CA LEU A 201 -7.85 7.44 -15.38
C LEU A 201 -8.72 6.87 -14.25
N GLY A 202 -9.48 7.74 -13.58
CA GLY A 202 -10.45 7.36 -12.56
C GLY A 202 -11.54 6.42 -13.08
N LEU A 203 -12.10 6.71 -14.27
CA LEU A 203 -13.07 5.85 -14.95
C LEU A 203 -12.46 4.48 -15.27
N ALA A 204 -11.25 4.44 -15.82
CA ALA A 204 -10.55 3.17 -16.08
C ALA A 204 -10.34 2.35 -14.80
N LYS A 205 -9.97 3.00 -13.68
CA LYS A 205 -9.88 2.34 -12.36
C LYS A 205 -11.23 1.77 -11.91
N ALA A 206 -12.32 2.52 -12.08
CA ALA A 206 -13.66 2.06 -11.73
C ALA A 206 -14.08 0.84 -12.57
N LEU A 207 -13.81 0.86 -13.89
CA LEU A 207 -14.05 -0.26 -14.80
C LEU A 207 -13.21 -1.49 -14.46
N PHE A 208 -11.94 -1.30 -14.11
CA PHE A 208 -11.06 -2.36 -13.63
C PHE A 208 -11.64 -3.04 -12.38
N MET A 209 -12.17 -2.27 -11.42
CA MET A 209 -12.80 -2.84 -10.22
C MET A 209 -14.07 -3.64 -10.55
N GLN A 210 -14.78 -3.27 -11.62
CA GLN A 210 -15.90 -4.03 -12.17
C GLN A 210 -15.45 -5.24 -13.03
N LYS A 211 -14.15 -5.52 -13.13
CA LYS A 211 -13.54 -6.56 -13.98
C LYS A 211 -13.77 -6.37 -15.48
N ARG A 212 -14.11 -5.14 -15.90
CA ARG A 212 -14.29 -4.75 -17.31
C ARG A 212 -12.94 -4.31 -17.88
N TYR A 213 -12.00 -5.25 -17.98
CA TYR A 213 -10.60 -4.96 -18.29
C TYR A 213 -10.39 -4.40 -19.71
N ALA A 214 -11.14 -4.88 -20.70
CA ALA A 214 -11.03 -4.39 -22.08
C ALA A 214 -11.36 -2.89 -22.18
N GLU A 215 -12.48 -2.46 -21.57
CA GLU A 215 -12.87 -1.05 -21.59
C GLU A 215 -11.92 -0.17 -20.78
N ALA A 216 -11.41 -0.68 -19.64
CA ALA A 216 -10.38 0.01 -18.88
C ALA A 216 -9.10 0.19 -19.71
N GLU A 217 -8.70 -0.85 -20.43
CA GLU A 217 -7.52 -0.83 -21.30
C GLU A 217 -7.65 0.19 -22.44
N ASP A 218 -8.78 0.25 -23.14
CA ASP A 218 -9.00 1.22 -24.23
C ASP A 218 -8.81 2.67 -23.74
N ILE A 219 -9.34 2.99 -22.55
CA ILE A 219 -9.19 4.31 -21.94
C ILE A 219 -7.72 4.56 -21.54
N LEU A 220 -7.03 3.57 -21.00
CA LEU A 220 -5.64 3.71 -20.56
C LEU A 220 -4.67 3.82 -21.72
N GLN A 221 -4.86 3.04 -22.79
CA GLN A 221 -4.07 3.13 -24.01
C GLN A 221 -4.22 4.51 -24.65
N SER A 222 -5.45 5.02 -24.75
CA SER A 222 -5.68 6.37 -25.29
C SER A 222 -5.06 7.46 -24.41
N LEU A 223 -5.11 7.33 -23.08
CA LEU A 223 -4.44 8.26 -22.16
C LEU A 223 -2.93 8.29 -22.35
N VAL A 224 -2.33 7.11 -22.48
CA VAL A 224 -0.89 6.96 -22.73
C VAL A 224 -0.50 7.55 -24.08
N ALA A 225 -1.28 7.30 -25.13
CA ALA A 225 -1.01 7.83 -26.47
C ALA A 225 -1.18 9.36 -26.58
N GLU A 226 -2.08 9.95 -25.79
CA GLU A 226 -2.29 11.41 -25.77
C GLU A 226 -1.27 12.15 -24.89
N ASN A 227 -0.76 11.50 -23.85
CA ASN A 227 0.20 12.09 -22.93
C ASN A 227 1.19 11.04 -22.42
N ASP A 228 2.34 10.96 -23.10
CA ASP A 228 3.46 10.07 -22.76
C ASP A 228 3.92 10.23 -21.30
N MET A 229 3.68 11.37 -20.66
CA MET A 229 4.14 11.66 -19.30
C MET A 229 3.13 11.33 -18.22
N PHE A 230 1.98 10.75 -18.57
CA PHE A 230 0.97 10.37 -17.59
C PHE A 230 1.26 8.98 -17.01
N LEU A 231 2.30 8.87 -16.18
CA LEU A 231 2.82 7.56 -15.76
C LEU A 231 1.87 6.73 -14.92
N ASP A 232 0.94 7.36 -14.19
CA ASP A 232 -0.14 6.64 -13.53
C ASP A 232 -0.99 5.83 -14.53
N ALA A 233 -1.17 6.32 -15.76
CA ALA A 233 -1.89 5.59 -16.80
C ALA A 233 -1.09 4.37 -17.27
N TYR A 234 0.24 4.45 -17.37
CA TYR A 234 1.08 3.28 -17.66
C TYR A 234 1.01 2.25 -16.53
N ASP A 235 1.11 2.68 -15.27
CA ASP A 235 1.06 1.78 -14.12
C ASP A 235 -0.30 1.04 -14.07
N TRP A 236 -1.40 1.74 -14.37
CA TRP A 236 -2.72 1.12 -14.44
C TRP A 236 -2.94 0.29 -15.71
N LEU A 237 -2.36 0.65 -16.84
CA LEU A 237 -2.41 -0.16 -18.06
C LEU A 237 -1.71 -1.50 -17.84
N SER A 238 -0.52 -1.49 -17.24
CA SER A 238 0.19 -2.71 -16.85
C SER A 238 -0.66 -3.56 -15.89
N ARG A 239 -1.24 -2.96 -14.85
CA ARG A 239 -2.09 -3.70 -13.89
C ARG A 239 -3.34 -4.30 -14.56
N THR A 240 -3.92 -3.59 -15.52
CA THR A 240 -5.10 -4.03 -16.28
C THR A 240 -4.76 -5.23 -17.16
N ARG A 241 -3.66 -5.15 -17.91
CA ARG A 241 -3.14 -6.26 -18.74
C ARG A 241 -2.75 -7.48 -17.92
N GLU A 242 -2.10 -7.26 -16.79
CA GLU A 242 -1.78 -8.34 -15.85
C GLU A 242 -3.05 -9.04 -15.35
N ALA A 243 -4.09 -8.27 -14.98
CA ALA A 243 -5.38 -8.84 -14.56
C ALA A 243 -6.10 -9.58 -15.70
N ALA A 244 -5.86 -9.20 -16.95
CA ALA A 244 -6.32 -9.90 -18.16
C ALA A 244 -5.47 -11.12 -18.53
N GLY A 245 -4.34 -11.36 -17.84
CA GLY A 245 -3.42 -12.48 -18.10
C GLY A 245 -2.31 -12.18 -19.13
N GLU A 246 -2.18 -10.93 -19.58
CA GLU A 246 -1.24 -10.50 -20.62
C GLU A 246 0.09 -10.02 -20.02
N LEU A 247 0.84 -10.93 -19.39
CA LEU A 247 2.03 -10.59 -18.60
C LEU A 247 3.15 -9.93 -19.42
N GLU A 248 3.40 -10.38 -20.65
CA GLU A 248 4.42 -9.78 -21.53
C GLU A 248 4.08 -8.34 -21.90
N SER A 249 2.81 -8.10 -22.27
CA SER A 249 2.31 -6.77 -22.60
C SER A 249 2.35 -5.85 -21.38
N ALA A 250 2.05 -6.36 -20.18
CA ALA A 250 2.16 -5.63 -18.92
C ALA A 250 3.61 -5.24 -18.62
N ARG A 251 4.56 -6.19 -18.75
CA ARG A 251 6.00 -5.94 -18.58
C ARG A 251 6.51 -4.86 -19.54
N SER A 252 6.13 -4.93 -20.82
CA SER A 252 6.54 -3.96 -21.84
C SER A 252 6.06 -2.54 -21.51
N VAL A 253 4.83 -2.39 -21.00
CA VAL A 253 4.28 -1.10 -20.56
C VAL A 253 5.09 -0.53 -19.39
N LEU A 254 5.38 -1.34 -18.36
CA LEU A 254 6.21 -0.87 -17.24
C LEU A 254 7.65 -0.56 -17.65
N ALA A 255 8.23 -1.35 -18.56
CA ALA A 255 9.57 -1.08 -19.07
C ALA A 255 9.63 0.30 -19.74
N THR A 256 8.59 0.66 -20.50
CA THR A 256 8.45 1.99 -21.11
C THR A 256 8.30 3.07 -20.02
N ALA A 257 7.42 2.88 -19.04
CA ALA A 257 7.20 3.83 -17.95
C ALA A 257 8.47 4.05 -17.10
N THR A 258 9.26 3.01 -16.87
CA THR A 258 10.54 3.09 -16.16
C THR A 258 11.61 3.86 -16.94
N GLN A 259 11.59 3.81 -18.28
CA GLN A 259 12.49 4.66 -19.09
C GLN A 259 12.14 6.14 -18.93
N LEU A 260 10.85 6.47 -18.81
CA LEU A 260 10.38 7.85 -18.64
C LEU A 260 10.57 8.38 -17.21
N SER A 261 10.43 7.51 -16.20
CA SER A 261 10.67 7.83 -14.78
C SER A 261 11.41 6.69 -14.09
N PRO A 262 12.77 6.77 -14.08
CA PRO A 262 13.62 5.71 -13.55
C PRO A 262 13.84 5.79 -12.03
N HIS A 263 13.14 6.69 -11.33
CA HIS A 263 13.40 7.00 -9.93
C HIS A 263 12.40 6.39 -8.95
N ARG A 264 11.24 5.94 -9.41
CA ARG A 264 10.17 5.34 -8.58
C ARG A 264 10.50 3.90 -8.21
N VAL A 265 10.83 3.66 -6.95
CA VAL A 265 11.26 2.33 -6.46
C VAL A 265 10.15 1.31 -6.59
N GLY A 266 8.89 1.69 -6.30
CA GLY A 266 7.74 0.81 -6.45
C GLY A 266 7.55 0.28 -7.88
N ARG A 267 7.78 1.14 -8.90
CA ARG A 267 7.68 0.74 -10.31
C ARG A 267 8.82 -0.19 -10.72
N LEU A 268 10.05 0.12 -10.32
CA LEU A 268 11.22 -0.73 -10.58
C LEU A 268 11.04 -2.13 -9.97
N ARG A 269 10.51 -2.20 -8.74
CA ARG A 269 10.20 -3.46 -8.08
C ARG A 269 9.18 -4.27 -8.86
N ARG A 270 8.06 -3.65 -9.28
CA ARG A 270 7.01 -4.35 -10.05
C ARG A 270 7.51 -4.81 -11.42
N LEU A 271 8.30 -3.99 -12.11
CA LEU A 271 8.94 -4.37 -13.38
C LEU A 271 9.88 -5.58 -13.18
N GLY A 272 10.67 -5.58 -12.11
CA GLY A 272 11.54 -6.71 -11.77
C GLY A 272 10.78 -7.99 -11.49
N GLU A 273 9.68 -7.91 -10.74
CA GLU A 273 8.77 -9.05 -10.47
C GLU A 273 8.18 -9.61 -11.77
N LEU A 274 7.60 -8.76 -12.62
CA LEU A 274 7.05 -9.20 -13.91
C LEU A 274 8.13 -9.76 -14.84
N ALA A 275 9.35 -9.20 -14.81
CA ALA A 275 10.48 -9.70 -15.58
C ALA A 275 10.94 -11.09 -15.10
N ILE A 276 10.88 -11.38 -13.79
CA ILE A 276 11.10 -12.74 -13.28
C ILE A 276 10.00 -13.69 -13.77
N GLU A 277 8.74 -13.30 -13.66
CA GLU A 277 7.57 -14.13 -14.05
C GLU A 277 7.54 -14.46 -15.55
N THR A 278 7.99 -13.53 -16.40
CA THR A 278 8.08 -13.68 -17.86
C THR A 278 9.40 -14.32 -18.34
N GLY A 279 10.36 -14.54 -17.44
CA GLY A 279 11.66 -15.13 -17.77
C GLY A 279 12.70 -14.15 -18.34
N ASP A 280 12.41 -12.84 -18.40
CA ASP A 280 13.38 -11.79 -18.75
C ASP A 280 14.30 -11.46 -17.56
N HIS A 281 15.16 -12.42 -17.23
CA HIS A 281 16.02 -12.34 -16.05
C HIS A 281 17.11 -11.27 -16.15
N ASP A 282 17.51 -10.86 -17.37
CA ASP A 282 18.47 -9.78 -17.58
C ASP A 282 17.89 -8.41 -17.19
N THR A 283 16.66 -8.12 -17.65
CA THR A 283 15.95 -6.90 -17.21
C THR A 283 15.71 -6.94 -15.71
N ALA A 284 15.27 -8.09 -15.18
CA ALA A 284 15.00 -8.27 -13.75
C ALA A 284 16.23 -7.94 -12.88
N GLU A 285 17.39 -8.52 -13.20
CA GLU A 285 18.62 -8.28 -12.44
C GLU A 285 19.01 -6.79 -12.47
N LYS A 286 18.94 -6.16 -13.64
CA LYS A 286 19.28 -4.75 -13.81
C LYS A 286 18.40 -3.84 -12.95
N VAL A 287 17.08 -4.02 -13.00
CA VAL A 287 16.15 -3.14 -12.26
C VAL A 287 16.15 -3.42 -10.77
N LEU A 288 16.26 -4.67 -10.34
CA LEU A 288 16.28 -5.04 -8.92
C LEU A 288 17.60 -4.66 -8.23
N THR A 289 18.71 -4.63 -8.97
CA THR A 289 19.97 -4.04 -8.48
C THR A 289 19.77 -2.56 -8.11
N GLU A 290 19.05 -1.81 -8.94
CA GLU A 290 18.72 -0.42 -8.66
C GLU A 290 17.77 -0.27 -7.46
N VAL A 291 16.81 -1.19 -7.29
CA VAL A 291 15.93 -1.23 -6.10
C VAL A 291 16.74 -1.41 -4.82
N VAL A 292 17.62 -2.42 -4.76
CA VAL A 292 18.49 -2.68 -3.60
C VAL A 292 19.41 -1.48 -3.32
N ARG A 293 20.00 -0.89 -4.38
CA ARG A 293 20.89 0.27 -4.26
C ARG A 293 20.18 1.50 -3.68
N LYS A 294 18.96 1.80 -4.15
CA LYS A 294 18.14 2.93 -3.66
C LYS A 294 17.58 2.68 -2.27
N GLY A 295 17.19 1.44 -1.97
CA GLY A 295 16.67 1.04 -0.66
C GLY A 295 17.69 1.11 0.47
N LYS A 296 19.00 0.97 0.19
CA LYS A 296 20.07 0.90 1.20
C LYS A 296 20.00 1.94 2.32
N TYR A 297 19.58 3.17 2.01
CA TYR A 297 19.54 4.31 2.94
C TYR A 297 18.12 4.69 3.41
N SER A 298 17.10 3.96 2.96
CA SER A 298 15.72 4.18 3.43
C SER A 298 15.51 3.51 4.79
N ASP A 299 14.78 4.19 5.67
CA ASP A 299 14.28 3.61 6.93
C ASP A 299 13.29 2.45 6.68
N PHE A 300 12.84 2.27 5.43
CA PHE A 300 11.85 1.29 4.99
C PHE A 300 12.42 0.23 4.05
N ARG A 301 13.75 0.09 4.04
CA ARG A 301 14.45 -0.95 3.29
C ARG A 301 13.93 -2.35 3.62
N ASP A 302 13.69 -3.17 2.60
CA ASP A 302 13.09 -4.50 2.75
C ASP A 302 14.10 -5.60 2.37
N PRO A 303 14.47 -6.52 3.29
CA PRO A 303 15.26 -7.71 2.98
C PRO A 303 14.73 -8.53 1.79
N GLU A 304 13.43 -8.46 1.52
CA GLU A 304 12.82 -9.17 0.40
C GLU A 304 13.23 -8.62 -0.98
N ASP A 305 13.73 -7.38 -1.07
CA ASP A 305 14.25 -6.83 -2.32
C ASP A 305 15.52 -7.57 -2.77
N HIS A 306 16.37 -7.99 -1.84
CA HIS A 306 17.52 -8.85 -2.11
C HIS A 306 17.10 -10.24 -2.59
N VAL A 307 16.04 -10.81 -2.00
CA VAL A 307 15.54 -12.14 -2.42
C VAL A 307 15.07 -12.10 -3.87
N ARG A 308 14.36 -11.05 -4.29
CA ARG A 308 13.96 -10.86 -5.68
C ARG A 308 15.17 -10.74 -6.61
N LEU A 309 16.18 -9.96 -6.23
CA LEU A 309 17.42 -9.84 -7.01
C LEU A 309 18.12 -11.21 -7.15
N ILE A 310 18.16 -11.99 -6.08
CA ILE A 310 18.71 -13.35 -6.09
C ILE A 310 17.92 -14.26 -7.03
N GLN A 311 16.59 -14.17 -7.04
CA GLN A 311 15.76 -14.93 -8.00
C GLN A 311 16.10 -14.59 -9.46
N ALA A 312 16.29 -13.31 -9.78
CA ALA A 312 16.73 -12.90 -11.12
C ALA A 312 18.11 -13.50 -11.47
N GLN A 313 19.08 -13.43 -10.56
CA GLN A 313 20.43 -13.99 -10.73
C GLN A 313 20.40 -15.52 -10.92
N LEU A 314 19.59 -16.22 -10.12
CA LEU A 314 19.37 -17.66 -10.25
C LEU A 314 18.63 -18.02 -11.55
N GLY A 315 17.71 -17.18 -12.02
CA GLY A 315 17.08 -17.31 -13.34
C GLY A 315 18.11 -17.36 -14.47
N LYS A 316 19.12 -16.48 -14.41
CA LYS A 316 20.27 -16.47 -15.34
C LYS A 316 21.26 -17.62 -15.15
N GLY A 317 21.18 -18.33 -14.01
CA GLY A 317 22.14 -19.38 -13.64
C GLY A 317 23.39 -18.86 -12.92
N ASP A 318 23.45 -17.57 -12.57
CA ASP A 318 24.58 -16.99 -11.85
C ASP A 318 24.49 -17.22 -10.34
N THR A 319 24.83 -18.45 -9.93
CA THR A 319 24.84 -18.81 -8.50
C THR A 319 25.92 -18.09 -7.70
N GLY A 320 27.01 -17.64 -8.34
CA GLY A 320 28.11 -16.97 -7.66
C GLY A 320 27.73 -15.55 -7.25
N GLN A 321 27.06 -14.83 -8.15
CA GLN A 321 26.51 -13.52 -7.86
C GLN A 321 25.36 -13.61 -6.85
N ALA A 322 24.49 -14.63 -6.95
CA ALA A 322 23.44 -14.88 -5.95
C ALA A 322 24.02 -15.03 -4.53
N GLU A 323 25.08 -15.81 -4.35
CA GLU A 323 25.76 -15.94 -3.05
C GLU A 323 26.42 -14.65 -2.57
N ALA A 324 26.92 -13.80 -3.49
CA ALA A 324 27.41 -12.48 -3.15
C ALA A 324 26.30 -11.56 -2.64
N THR A 325 25.12 -11.61 -3.28
CA THR A 325 23.94 -10.86 -2.86
C THR A 325 23.42 -11.32 -1.50
N ILE A 326 23.50 -12.63 -1.17
CA ILE A 326 23.16 -13.14 0.18
C ILE A 326 24.08 -12.52 1.25
N ARG A 327 25.40 -12.49 1.01
CA ARG A 327 26.35 -11.86 1.94
C ARG A 327 26.08 -10.36 2.11
N ASP A 328 25.68 -9.69 1.03
CA ASP A 328 25.27 -8.28 1.13
C ASP A 328 23.97 -8.09 1.91
N LEU A 329 22.98 -8.96 1.72
CA LEU A 329 21.73 -8.98 2.49
C LEU A 329 22.02 -9.09 3.99
N GLU A 330 22.81 -10.09 4.40
CA GLU A 330 23.15 -10.34 5.81
C GLU A 330 23.89 -9.16 6.46
N ARG A 331 24.76 -8.49 5.69
CA ARG A 331 25.56 -7.35 6.16
C ARG A 331 24.78 -6.05 6.16
N SER A 332 24.10 -5.72 5.07
CA SER A 332 23.46 -4.42 4.85
C SER A 332 22.12 -4.31 5.56
N MET A 333 21.40 -5.42 5.72
CA MET A 333 20.09 -5.49 6.39
C MET A 333 20.16 -6.05 7.81
N LEU A 334 21.34 -6.04 8.43
CA LEU A 334 21.50 -6.51 9.80
C LEU A 334 20.55 -5.79 10.77
N GLY A 335 19.91 -6.57 11.65
CA GLY A 335 19.01 -6.05 12.69
C GLY A 335 17.55 -5.85 12.25
N LEU A 336 17.20 -6.13 10.99
CA LEU A 336 15.80 -6.20 10.56
C LEU A 336 15.23 -7.60 10.79
N ASP A 337 13.97 -7.67 11.20
CA ASP A 337 13.34 -8.93 11.61
C ASP A 337 13.32 -9.99 10.50
N LYS A 338 13.11 -9.58 9.24
CA LYS A 338 13.01 -10.49 8.08
C LYS A 338 14.36 -10.96 7.55
N THR A 339 15.48 -10.38 7.98
CA THR A 339 16.80 -10.60 7.34
C THR A 339 17.23 -12.05 7.39
N ARG A 340 17.08 -12.70 8.55
CA ARG A 340 17.44 -14.12 8.72
C ARG A 340 16.57 -15.01 7.84
N SER A 341 15.25 -14.81 7.85
CA SER A 341 14.32 -15.58 7.03
C SER A 341 14.59 -15.41 5.52
N CYS A 342 14.90 -14.20 5.07
CA CYS A 342 15.25 -13.93 3.68
C CYS A 342 16.58 -14.57 3.27
N ALA A 343 17.59 -14.57 4.16
CA ALA A 343 18.86 -15.23 3.92
C ALA A 343 18.70 -16.76 3.84
N SER A 344 17.95 -17.37 4.76
CA SER A 344 17.65 -18.81 4.76
C SER A 344 16.89 -19.24 3.51
N LEU A 345 15.85 -18.49 3.10
CA LEU A 345 15.12 -18.74 1.87
C LEU A 345 16.05 -18.63 0.64
N SER A 346 16.86 -17.58 0.58
CA SER A 346 17.80 -17.37 -0.53
C SER A 346 18.82 -18.50 -0.64
N SER A 347 19.36 -18.96 0.49
CA SER A 347 20.26 -20.12 0.55
C SER A 347 19.59 -21.39 0.03
N ALA A 348 18.34 -21.64 0.43
CA ALA A 348 17.56 -22.77 -0.08
C ALA A 348 17.39 -22.70 -1.61
N LEU A 349 17.07 -21.52 -2.15
CA LEU A 349 16.93 -21.31 -3.59
C LEU A 349 18.25 -21.56 -4.36
N VAL A 350 19.38 -21.08 -3.82
CA VAL A 350 20.71 -21.34 -4.41
C VAL A 350 21.02 -22.84 -4.43
N HIS A 351 20.78 -23.55 -3.31
CA HIS A 351 21.03 -24.98 -3.22
C HIS A 351 20.15 -25.80 -4.18
N LEU A 352 18.86 -25.41 -4.33
CA LEU A 352 17.99 -26.01 -5.34
C LEU A 352 18.52 -25.79 -6.76
N LYS A 353 18.99 -24.58 -7.08
CA LYS A 353 19.57 -24.29 -8.40
C LYS A 353 20.86 -25.08 -8.66
N LYS A 354 21.65 -25.35 -7.62
CA LYS A 354 22.86 -26.19 -7.68
C LYS A 354 22.55 -27.70 -7.74
N GLY A 355 21.29 -28.11 -7.62
CA GLY A 355 20.88 -29.52 -7.63
C GLY A 355 21.14 -30.25 -6.30
N ASP A 356 21.19 -29.53 -5.18
CA ASP A 356 21.42 -30.07 -3.83
C ASP A 356 20.15 -29.91 -2.96
N PRO A 357 19.11 -30.73 -3.18
CA PRO A 357 17.84 -30.62 -2.44
C PRO A 357 17.98 -30.96 -0.95
N ALA A 358 19.02 -31.71 -0.56
CA ALA A 358 19.28 -32.04 0.83
C ALA A 358 19.66 -30.80 1.64
N LYS A 359 20.64 -30.02 1.15
CA LYS A 359 21.02 -28.74 1.78
C LYS A 359 19.92 -27.69 1.68
N ALA A 360 19.17 -27.66 0.58
CA ALA A 360 17.99 -26.80 0.49
C ALA A 360 16.96 -27.13 1.59
N GLY A 361 16.72 -28.42 1.83
CA GLY A 361 15.84 -28.88 2.90
C GLY A 361 16.33 -28.50 4.30
N GLU A 362 17.65 -28.50 4.55
CA GLU A 362 18.22 -28.02 5.82
C GLU A 362 17.97 -26.52 6.04
N ALA A 363 18.19 -25.70 5.01
CA ALA A 363 17.91 -24.27 5.06
C ALA A 363 16.42 -23.97 5.27
N ILE A 364 15.53 -24.74 4.63
CA ILE A 364 14.07 -24.61 4.80
C ILE A 364 13.64 -24.97 6.22
N ARG A 365 14.19 -26.03 6.82
CA ARG A 365 13.88 -26.39 8.21
C ARG A 365 14.32 -25.28 9.18
N SER A 366 15.52 -24.74 9.01
CA SER A 366 15.96 -23.58 9.81
C SER A 366 15.06 -22.36 9.64
N LEU A 367 14.52 -22.14 8.43
CA LEU A 367 13.59 -21.04 8.16
C LEU A 367 12.23 -21.26 8.85
N ALA A 368 11.74 -22.50 8.90
CA ALA A 368 10.48 -22.81 9.56
C ALA A 368 10.53 -22.45 11.06
N ASP A 369 11.64 -22.75 11.73
CA ASP A 369 11.87 -22.35 13.12
C ASP A 369 11.85 -20.82 13.27
N ASP A 370 12.47 -20.08 12.35
CA ASP A 370 12.48 -18.60 12.38
C ASP A 370 11.10 -17.96 12.15
N LEU A 371 10.23 -18.62 11.38
CA LEU A 371 8.86 -18.15 11.14
C LEU A 371 7.93 -18.41 12.32
N THR A 372 8.30 -19.29 13.25
CA THR A 372 7.54 -19.51 14.49
C THR A 372 7.76 -18.35 15.48
N GLY A 373 6.91 -17.33 15.40
CA GLY A 373 6.94 -16.18 16.31
C GLY A 373 7.60 -14.90 15.77
N GLY A 374 8.11 -14.91 14.52
CA GLY A 374 8.63 -13.74 13.80
C GLY A 374 7.62 -13.09 12.85
N PRO A 375 7.93 -11.89 12.28
CA PRO A 375 7.10 -11.29 11.24
C PRO A 375 7.13 -12.12 9.96
N GLY A 376 5.95 -12.32 9.36
CA GLY A 376 5.80 -13.16 8.18
C GLY A 376 6.46 -12.59 6.92
N LEU A 377 6.91 -13.49 6.04
CA LEU A 377 7.26 -13.18 4.65
C LEU A 377 6.04 -12.67 3.87
N SER A 378 6.27 -11.87 2.82
CA SER A 378 5.21 -11.52 1.87
C SER A 378 4.62 -12.78 1.22
N ILE A 379 3.39 -12.65 0.71
CA ILE A 379 2.71 -13.75 0.01
C ILE A 379 3.52 -14.24 -1.18
N GLY A 380 4.16 -13.34 -1.93
CA GLY A 380 5.03 -13.70 -3.06
C GLY A 380 6.17 -14.62 -2.62
N LEU A 381 6.89 -14.26 -1.56
CA LEU A 381 7.98 -15.10 -1.05
C LEU A 381 7.49 -16.37 -0.33
N LYS A 382 6.31 -16.36 0.29
CA LYS A 382 5.70 -17.60 0.83
C LYS A 382 5.39 -18.59 -0.29
N ARG A 383 4.93 -18.14 -1.45
CA ARG A 383 4.73 -19.01 -2.63
C ARG A 383 6.05 -19.65 -3.06
N GLU A 384 7.11 -18.87 -3.06
CA GLU A 384 8.46 -19.34 -3.41
C GLU A 384 9.00 -20.35 -2.39
N LEU A 385 8.78 -20.09 -1.10
CA LEU A 385 9.05 -21.07 -0.04
C LEU A 385 8.25 -22.36 -0.25
N ALA A 386 6.96 -22.28 -0.57
CA ALA A 386 6.15 -23.46 -0.84
C ALA A 386 6.70 -24.28 -2.02
N ARG A 387 7.07 -23.61 -3.12
CA ARG A 387 7.73 -24.24 -4.28
C ARG A 387 9.04 -24.92 -3.86
N ALA A 388 9.88 -24.25 -3.07
CA ALA A 388 11.13 -24.78 -2.57
C ALA A 388 10.95 -26.01 -1.65
N CYS A 389 9.93 -25.99 -0.79
CA CYS A 389 9.55 -27.13 0.05
C CYS A 389 9.21 -28.36 -0.81
N PHE A 390 8.34 -28.20 -1.82
CA PHE A 390 7.95 -29.32 -2.68
C PHE A 390 9.11 -29.82 -3.54
N ALA A 391 9.97 -28.94 -4.05
CA ALA A 391 11.17 -29.32 -4.79
C ALA A 391 12.20 -30.07 -3.91
N SER A 392 12.20 -29.82 -2.60
CA SER A 392 13.06 -30.49 -1.61
C SER A 392 12.39 -31.72 -0.97
N ASN A 393 11.24 -32.16 -1.48
CA ASN A 393 10.43 -33.26 -0.94
C ASN A 393 9.97 -33.06 0.53
N LEU A 394 9.83 -31.81 0.99
CA LEU A 394 9.31 -31.44 2.30
C LEU A 394 7.81 -31.14 2.22
N VAL A 395 7.01 -32.17 1.95
CA VAL A 395 5.56 -32.04 1.68
C VAL A 395 4.79 -31.43 2.86
N GLU A 396 5.11 -31.82 4.10
CA GLU A 396 4.44 -31.28 5.30
C GLU A 396 4.68 -29.78 5.45
N HIS A 397 5.94 -29.34 5.35
CA HIS A 397 6.30 -27.92 5.45
C HIS A 397 5.67 -27.11 4.30
N GLY A 398 5.71 -27.63 3.07
CA GLY A 398 5.05 -26.99 1.93
C GLY A 398 3.53 -26.86 2.12
N THR A 399 2.90 -27.85 2.73
CA THR A 399 1.47 -27.84 3.06
C THR A 399 1.12 -26.77 4.10
N GLU A 400 1.94 -26.63 5.15
CA GLU A 400 1.75 -25.60 6.17
C GLU A 400 1.88 -24.18 5.59
N VAL A 401 2.90 -23.94 4.76
CA VAL A 401 3.10 -22.65 4.09
C VAL A 401 1.92 -22.34 3.17
N VAL A 402 1.45 -23.32 2.40
CA VAL A 402 0.27 -23.14 1.52
C VAL A 402 -0.98 -22.81 2.34
N LEU A 403 -1.23 -23.52 3.44
CA LEU A 403 -2.36 -23.23 4.33
C LEU A 403 -2.28 -21.81 4.90
N ASP A 404 -1.09 -21.37 5.30
CA ASP A 404 -0.88 -20.00 5.77
C ASP A 404 -1.18 -18.96 4.67
N ILE A 405 -0.73 -19.20 3.43
CA ILE A 405 -1.08 -18.31 2.30
C ILE A 405 -2.59 -18.28 2.09
N MET A 406 -3.26 -19.43 2.08
CA MET A 406 -4.71 -19.50 1.83
C MET A 406 -5.52 -18.81 2.95
N ARG A 407 -5.11 -18.93 4.22
CA ARG A 407 -5.73 -18.23 5.36
C ARG A 407 -5.55 -16.71 5.32
N ASN A 408 -4.49 -16.25 4.67
CA ASN A 408 -4.08 -14.86 4.57
C ASN A 408 -4.30 -14.26 3.17
N ALA A 409 -4.97 -14.99 2.27
CA ALA A 409 -5.13 -14.59 0.88
C ALA A 409 -5.95 -13.29 0.79
N PRO A 410 -5.41 -12.21 0.20
CA PRO A 410 -6.06 -10.93 0.21
C PRO A 410 -7.18 -10.84 -0.84
N ASP A 411 -7.14 -11.72 -1.84
CA ASP A 411 -8.04 -11.69 -2.99
C ASP A 411 -8.16 -13.10 -3.64
N PRO A 412 -9.21 -13.34 -4.47
CA PRO A 412 -9.41 -14.63 -5.13
C PRO A 412 -8.28 -15.08 -6.08
N ARG A 413 -7.55 -14.17 -6.72
CA ARG A 413 -6.42 -14.54 -7.60
C ARG A 413 -5.25 -15.08 -6.80
N THR A 414 -5.03 -14.55 -5.59
CA THR A 414 -4.05 -15.12 -4.68
C THR A 414 -4.38 -16.56 -4.31
N LEU A 415 -5.66 -16.86 -4.07
CA LEU A 415 -6.08 -18.22 -3.78
C LEU A 415 -5.86 -19.14 -4.99
N GLU A 416 -6.23 -18.71 -6.20
CA GLU A 416 -6.10 -19.53 -7.41
C GLU A 416 -4.64 -19.80 -7.78
N SER A 417 -3.77 -18.79 -7.72
CA SER A 417 -2.33 -18.97 -7.93
C SER A 417 -1.69 -19.89 -6.88
N THR A 418 -2.17 -19.86 -5.63
CA THR A 418 -1.69 -20.77 -4.58
C THR A 418 -2.13 -22.22 -4.87
N LYS A 419 -3.36 -22.42 -5.36
CA LYS A 419 -3.82 -23.73 -5.84
C LYS A 419 -3.01 -24.23 -7.03
N ALA A 420 -2.62 -23.34 -7.94
CA ALA A 420 -1.78 -23.68 -9.09
C ALA A 420 -0.41 -24.26 -8.66
N ILE A 421 0.21 -23.73 -7.59
CA ILE A 421 1.48 -24.27 -7.04
C ILE A 421 1.35 -25.74 -6.68
N LEU A 422 0.25 -26.15 -6.04
CA LEU A 422 0.01 -27.55 -5.68
C LEU A 422 -0.17 -28.44 -6.91
N ARG A 423 -0.89 -27.94 -7.93
CA ARG A 423 -1.09 -28.67 -9.19
C ARG A 423 0.23 -28.85 -9.94
N GLU A 424 1.04 -27.80 -10.04
CA GLU A 424 2.38 -27.82 -10.63
C GLU A 424 3.34 -28.74 -9.87
N ALA A 425 3.20 -28.83 -8.55
CA ALA A 425 3.94 -29.77 -7.70
C ALA A 425 3.42 -31.22 -7.77
N GLY A 426 2.45 -31.52 -8.67
CA GLY A 426 1.87 -32.83 -8.86
C GLY A 426 1.00 -33.31 -7.69
N LYS A 427 0.30 -32.40 -7.00
CA LYS A 427 -0.50 -32.68 -5.79
C LYS A 427 -1.94 -32.14 -5.88
N PRO A 428 -2.71 -32.49 -6.92
CA PRO A 428 -4.09 -32.00 -7.08
C PRO A 428 -5.03 -32.49 -5.96
N GLU A 429 -4.85 -33.69 -5.43
CA GLU A 429 -5.69 -34.22 -4.34
C GLU A 429 -5.49 -33.43 -3.05
N LEU A 430 -4.24 -33.05 -2.75
CA LEU A 430 -3.91 -32.21 -1.60
C LEU A 430 -4.59 -30.84 -1.73
N CYS A 431 -4.62 -30.25 -2.93
CA CYS A 431 -5.31 -28.98 -3.18
C CYS A 431 -6.79 -29.03 -2.77
N GLU A 432 -7.52 -30.05 -3.23
CA GLU A 432 -8.95 -30.23 -2.90
C GLU A 432 -9.17 -30.50 -1.41
N GLN A 433 -8.29 -31.30 -0.79
CA GLN A 433 -8.33 -31.57 0.65
C GLN A 433 -8.14 -30.30 1.47
N LEU A 434 -7.14 -29.47 1.14
CA LEU A 434 -6.86 -28.22 1.86
C LEU A 434 -7.98 -27.20 1.68
N ALA A 435 -8.55 -27.07 0.48
CA ALA A 435 -9.69 -26.20 0.22
C ALA A 435 -10.91 -26.63 1.06
N THR A 436 -11.25 -27.92 1.03
CA THR A 436 -12.37 -28.49 1.82
C THR A 436 -12.15 -28.28 3.32
N ARG A 437 -10.93 -28.54 3.80
CA ARG A 437 -10.55 -28.34 5.20
C ARG A 437 -10.72 -26.88 5.63
N MET A 438 -10.30 -25.93 4.79
CA MET A 438 -10.46 -24.50 5.07
C MET A 438 -11.92 -24.08 5.13
N ASP A 439 -12.74 -24.51 4.17
CA ASP A 439 -14.17 -24.19 4.16
C ASP A 439 -14.87 -24.75 5.40
N GLY A 440 -14.50 -25.96 5.82
CA GLY A 440 -14.96 -26.56 7.08
C GLY A 440 -14.53 -25.73 8.30
N GLU A 441 -13.24 -25.41 8.41
CA GLU A 441 -12.69 -24.63 9.53
C GLU A 441 -13.36 -23.25 9.66
N VAL A 442 -13.60 -22.54 8.55
CA VAL A 442 -14.32 -21.25 8.54
C VAL A 442 -15.77 -21.41 9.01
N LYS A 443 -16.48 -22.44 8.51
CA LYS A 443 -17.87 -22.71 8.91
C LYS A 443 -17.98 -23.00 10.40
N ASP A 444 -17.09 -23.83 10.93
CA ASP A 444 -17.07 -24.22 12.34
C ASP A 444 -16.78 -23.01 13.25
N LEU A 445 -15.79 -22.20 12.90
CA LEU A 445 -15.46 -20.98 13.63
C LEU A 445 -16.65 -20.01 13.67
N VAL A 446 -17.30 -19.78 12.53
CA VAL A 446 -18.44 -18.86 12.47
C VAL A 446 -19.66 -19.41 13.20
N ALA A 447 -19.93 -20.71 13.09
CA ALA A 447 -21.05 -21.35 13.78
C ALA A 447 -20.88 -21.29 15.31
N GLU A 448 -19.67 -21.54 15.83
CA GLU A 448 -19.36 -21.43 17.26
C GLU A 448 -19.52 -19.99 17.77
N GLY A 449 -18.94 -19.02 17.07
CA GLY A 449 -19.09 -17.60 17.43
C GLY A 449 -20.54 -17.13 17.42
N ALA A 450 -21.30 -17.52 16.40
CA ALA A 450 -22.72 -17.20 16.30
C ALA A 450 -23.55 -17.84 17.42
N ARG A 451 -23.29 -19.11 17.77
CA ARG A 451 -24.01 -19.80 18.84
C ARG A 451 -23.76 -19.14 20.20
N LYS A 452 -22.52 -18.74 20.51
CA LYS A 452 -22.19 -18.01 21.74
C LYS A 452 -22.95 -16.68 21.83
N ALA A 453 -23.00 -15.93 20.72
CA ALA A 453 -23.75 -14.69 20.67
C ALA A 453 -25.27 -14.92 20.83
N GLN A 454 -25.82 -15.98 20.22
CA GLN A 454 -27.24 -16.34 20.34
C GLN A 454 -27.62 -16.81 21.75
N SER A 455 -26.71 -17.44 22.49
CA SER A 455 -26.94 -17.83 23.89
C SER A 455 -26.76 -16.67 24.88
N GLY A 456 -26.47 -15.44 24.41
CA GLY A 456 -26.23 -14.27 25.25
C GLY A 456 -24.81 -14.20 25.85
N ASP A 457 -23.92 -15.13 25.51
CA ASP A 457 -22.50 -15.13 25.91
C ASP A 457 -21.70 -14.20 24.97
N TYR A 458 -21.94 -12.89 25.09
CA TYR A 458 -21.30 -11.89 24.21
C TYR A 458 -19.78 -11.81 24.44
N ASP A 459 -19.31 -11.93 25.67
CA ASP A 459 -17.88 -11.93 25.99
C ASP A 459 -17.18 -13.15 25.38
N GLY A 460 -17.77 -14.34 25.53
CA GLY A 460 -17.25 -15.56 24.92
C GLY A 460 -17.29 -15.51 23.39
N ALA A 461 -18.34 -14.91 22.79
CA ALA A 461 -18.43 -14.72 21.35
C ALA A 461 -17.31 -13.81 20.82
N VAL A 462 -17.04 -12.69 21.50
CA VAL A 462 -15.95 -11.77 21.15
C VAL A 462 -14.60 -12.47 21.30
N GLN A 463 -14.31 -13.10 22.43
CA GLN A 463 -13.04 -13.79 22.65
C GLN A 463 -12.78 -14.87 21.59
N PHE A 464 -13.81 -15.66 21.29
CA PHE A 464 -13.71 -16.71 20.29
C PHE A 464 -13.47 -16.14 18.89
N MET A 465 -14.27 -15.16 18.47
CA MET A 465 -14.15 -14.59 17.13
C MET A 465 -12.89 -13.76 16.93
N LEU A 466 -12.38 -13.07 17.95
CA LEU A 466 -11.08 -12.41 17.88
C LEU A 466 -9.93 -13.42 17.77
N SER A 467 -10.06 -14.59 18.39
CA SER A 467 -9.13 -15.70 18.19
C SER A 467 -9.20 -16.23 16.75
N ALA A 468 -10.41 -16.42 16.21
CA ALA A 468 -10.63 -16.83 14.83
C ALA A 468 -10.03 -15.82 13.82
N ALA A 469 -10.26 -14.52 14.03
CA ALA A 469 -9.73 -13.45 13.19
C ALA A 469 -8.20 -13.32 13.26
N ARG A 470 -7.57 -13.74 14.37
CA ARG A 470 -6.10 -13.85 14.44
C ARG A 470 -5.56 -15.06 13.68
N LYS A 471 -6.31 -16.17 13.65
CA LYS A 471 -5.95 -17.38 12.89
C LYS A 471 -6.18 -17.23 11.38
N MET A 472 -7.18 -16.45 10.99
CA MET A 472 -7.58 -16.22 9.59
C MET A 472 -7.73 -14.72 9.30
N PRO A 473 -6.65 -13.95 9.38
CA PRO A 473 -6.71 -12.50 9.25
C PRO A 473 -7.04 -12.01 7.84
N GLY A 474 -6.90 -12.85 6.80
CA GLY A 474 -7.28 -12.52 5.42
C GLY A 474 -8.71 -12.94 5.04
N ASN A 475 -9.41 -13.69 5.91
CA ASN A 475 -10.72 -14.23 5.55
C ASN A 475 -11.85 -13.22 5.84
N ALA A 476 -12.41 -12.63 4.78
CA ALA A 476 -13.49 -11.64 4.87
C ALA A 476 -14.71 -12.13 5.68
N HIS A 477 -15.05 -13.43 5.59
CA HIS A 477 -16.18 -13.99 6.32
C HIS A 477 -15.91 -14.09 7.82
N VAL A 478 -14.68 -14.45 8.22
CA VAL A 478 -14.27 -14.46 9.64
C VAL A 478 -14.19 -13.05 10.19
N LEU A 479 -13.57 -12.11 9.46
CA LEU A 479 -13.48 -10.70 9.87
C LEU A 479 -14.87 -10.05 10.02
N PHE A 480 -15.78 -10.34 9.10
CA PHE A 480 -17.17 -9.89 9.17
C PHE A 480 -17.84 -10.36 10.47
N ASN A 481 -17.77 -11.67 10.77
CA ASN A 481 -18.41 -12.23 11.95
C ASN A 481 -17.73 -11.78 13.26
N ALA A 482 -16.42 -11.55 13.25
CA ALA A 482 -15.71 -10.99 14.40
C ALA A 482 -16.12 -9.54 14.67
N THR A 483 -16.27 -8.74 13.61
CA THR A 483 -16.86 -7.41 13.74
C THR A 483 -18.27 -7.50 14.31
N LEU A 484 -19.13 -8.36 13.76
CA LEU A 484 -20.50 -8.51 14.22
C LEU A 484 -20.57 -8.90 15.70
N ALA A 485 -19.68 -9.77 16.17
CA ALA A 485 -19.57 -10.14 17.58
C ALA A 485 -19.20 -8.93 18.47
N LEU A 486 -18.23 -8.11 18.05
CA LEU A 486 -17.87 -6.87 18.75
C LEU A 486 -19.04 -5.88 18.80
N LEU A 487 -19.74 -5.67 17.69
CA LEU A 487 -20.89 -4.75 17.63
C LEU A 487 -22.08 -5.25 18.46
N LYS A 488 -22.35 -6.56 18.44
CA LYS A 488 -23.34 -7.21 19.32
C LYS A 488 -23.00 -7.04 20.78
N HIS A 489 -21.73 -7.18 21.15
CA HIS A 489 -21.26 -6.90 22.51
C HIS A 489 -21.53 -5.45 22.90
N ILE A 490 -21.11 -4.48 22.08
CA ILE A 490 -21.34 -3.04 22.34
C ILE A 490 -22.84 -2.74 22.51
N GLU A 491 -23.69 -3.30 21.64
CA GLU A 491 -25.14 -3.09 21.68
C GLU A 491 -25.77 -3.52 23.01
N ASN A 492 -25.32 -4.65 23.58
CA ASN A 492 -25.95 -5.34 24.70
C ASN A 492 -25.23 -5.13 26.04
N CYS A 493 -23.93 -4.84 26.03
CA CYS A 493 -23.08 -4.69 27.21
C CYS A 493 -22.62 -3.25 27.45
N GLY A 494 -22.89 -2.32 26.52
CA GLY A 494 -22.52 -0.91 26.63
C GLY A 494 -21.32 -0.51 25.78
N TRP A 495 -21.09 0.80 25.64
CA TRP A 495 -20.01 1.33 24.82
C TRP A 495 -18.63 0.90 25.33
N ASN A 496 -17.82 0.34 24.42
CA ASN A 496 -16.43 -0.01 24.68
C ASN A 496 -15.58 0.52 23.52
N GLU A 497 -14.80 1.56 23.81
CA GLU A 497 -13.97 2.27 22.83
C GLU A 497 -13.02 1.34 22.08
N ARG A 498 -12.37 0.41 22.80
CA ARG A 498 -11.42 -0.55 22.22
C ARG A 498 -12.13 -1.51 21.26
N PHE A 499 -13.33 -1.97 21.60
CA PHE A 499 -14.10 -2.86 20.73
C PHE A 499 -14.65 -2.12 19.51
N ALA A 500 -15.05 -0.86 19.68
CA ALA A 500 -15.48 0.00 18.58
C ALA A 500 -14.35 0.21 17.57
N GLU A 501 -13.14 0.53 18.05
CA GLU A 501 -11.95 0.71 17.22
C GLU A 501 -11.56 -0.60 16.51
N GLN A 502 -11.55 -1.73 17.24
CA GLN A 502 -11.27 -3.05 16.64
C GLN A 502 -12.29 -3.44 15.58
N ALA A 503 -13.58 -3.18 15.84
CA ALA A 503 -14.64 -3.45 14.88
C ALA A 503 -14.43 -2.64 13.60
N ARG A 504 -14.12 -1.34 13.72
CA ARG A 504 -13.78 -0.48 12.57
C ARG A 504 -12.62 -1.04 11.75
N ASN A 505 -11.50 -1.34 12.41
CA ASN A 505 -10.31 -1.86 11.73
C ASN A 505 -10.58 -3.20 11.02
N MET A 506 -11.40 -4.08 11.61
CA MET A 506 -11.79 -5.34 10.98
C MET A 506 -12.77 -5.16 9.82
N MET A 507 -13.70 -4.18 9.89
CA MET A 507 -14.58 -3.83 8.77
C MET A 507 -13.80 -3.35 7.56
N GLU A 508 -12.82 -2.46 7.76
CA GLU A 508 -11.99 -1.95 6.68
C GLU A 508 -11.21 -3.08 6.01
N ARG A 509 -10.60 -3.96 6.80
CA ARG A 509 -9.90 -5.14 6.27
C ARG A 509 -10.84 -6.08 5.53
N ALA A 510 -12.04 -6.34 6.07
CA ALA A 510 -13.04 -7.16 5.38
C ALA A 510 -13.45 -6.52 4.03
N ARG A 511 -13.57 -5.19 3.98
CA ARG A 511 -13.86 -4.43 2.75
C ARG A 511 -12.71 -4.47 1.76
N GLN A 512 -11.46 -4.46 2.22
CA GLN A 512 -10.30 -4.63 1.35
C GLN A 512 -10.26 -6.02 0.70
N HIS A 513 -10.62 -7.06 1.46
CA HIS A 513 -10.59 -8.45 1.00
C HIS A 513 -11.78 -8.86 0.12
N ASP A 514 -12.97 -8.34 0.42
CA ASP A 514 -14.19 -8.61 -0.33
C ASP A 514 -15.02 -7.33 -0.51
N PRO A 515 -14.57 -6.38 -1.38
CA PRO A 515 -15.23 -5.10 -1.57
C PRO A 515 -16.69 -5.22 -2.06
N GLY A 516 -16.98 -6.31 -2.78
CA GLY A 516 -18.31 -6.60 -3.34
C GLY A 516 -19.27 -7.28 -2.36
N ASN A 517 -18.88 -7.48 -1.10
CA ASN A 517 -19.73 -8.19 -0.15
C ASN A 517 -21.00 -7.39 0.18
N PRO A 518 -22.20 -7.90 -0.13
CA PRO A 518 -23.45 -7.16 0.07
C PRO A 518 -23.79 -6.91 1.55
N ARG A 519 -23.10 -7.58 2.49
CA ARG A 519 -23.35 -7.45 3.93
C ARG A 519 -22.52 -6.34 4.59
N LEU A 520 -21.42 -5.88 3.98
CA LEU A 520 -20.55 -4.85 4.55
C LEU A 520 -21.24 -3.50 4.77
N PRO A 521 -22.10 -3.00 3.85
CA PRO A 521 -22.85 -1.77 4.09
C PRO A 521 -23.75 -1.86 5.33
N ALA A 522 -24.42 -3.00 5.54
CA ALA A 522 -25.27 -3.22 6.71
C ALA A 522 -24.47 -3.20 8.02
N LEU A 523 -23.27 -3.78 8.02
CA LEU A 523 -22.36 -3.79 9.17
C LEU A 523 -21.84 -2.39 9.51
N THR A 524 -21.51 -1.61 8.48
CA THR A 524 -21.08 -0.22 8.61
C THR A 524 -22.20 0.64 9.18
N ALA A 525 -23.42 0.52 8.63
CA ALA A 525 -24.60 1.21 9.16
C ALA A 525 -24.88 0.82 10.62
N TYR A 526 -24.69 -0.46 10.98
CA TYR A 526 -24.88 -0.93 12.34
C TYR A 526 -23.89 -0.29 13.33
N TYR A 527 -22.61 -0.19 12.97
CA TYR A 527 -21.60 0.51 13.76
C TYR A 527 -21.96 2.00 13.99
N TYR A 528 -22.36 2.73 12.94
CA TYR A 528 -22.74 4.13 13.07
C TYR A 528 -24.01 4.35 13.89
N ASN A 529 -24.98 3.44 13.80
CA ASN A 529 -26.16 3.48 14.66
C ASN A 529 -25.79 3.32 16.14
N LEU A 530 -24.77 2.51 16.46
CA LEU A 530 -24.24 2.41 17.83
C LEU A 530 -23.54 3.71 18.26
N LEU A 531 -22.69 4.30 17.42
CA LEU A 531 -22.07 5.61 17.72
C LEU A 531 -23.14 6.66 18.09
N LYS A 532 -24.19 6.77 17.26
CA LYS A 532 -25.33 7.68 17.53
C LYS A 532 -26.08 7.33 18.81
N LYS A 533 -26.36 6.04 19.06
CA LYS A 533 -27.05 5.55 20.26
C LYS A 533 -26.32 5.94 21.55
N TYR A 534 -24.99 5.93 21.53
CA TYR A 534 -24.15 6.26 22.68
C TYR A 534 -23.67 7.72 22.70
N GLY A 535 -24.14 8.56 21.78
CA GLY A 535 -23.79 9.99 21.75
C GLY A 535 -22.31 10.26 21.43
N ILE A 536 -21.62 9.28 20.82
CA ILE A 536 -20.23 9.41 20.44
C ILE A 536 -20.19 10.14 19.10
N GLN A 537 -19.55 11.32 19.09
CA GLN A 537 -19.20 11.96 17.84
C GLN A 537 -18.05 11.17 17.20
N PRO A 538 -18.20 10.75 15.94
CA PRO A 538 -17.20 9.95 15.26
C PRO A 538 -15.85 10.64 15.17
#